data_AF-A0A962DKH9-F1
#
_entry.id   AF-A0A962DKH9-F1
#
_cell.length_a   1.000
_cell.length_b   1.000
_cell.length_c   1.000
_cell.angle_alpha   90.00
_cell.angle_beta   90.00
_cell.angle_gamma   90.00
#
_symmetry.space_group_name_H-M   'P 1'
#
loop_
_entity.id
_entity.type
_entity.pdbx_description
1 polymer ?
#
loop_
_entity_poly.entity_id
_entity_poly.type
_entity_poly.pdbx_seq_one_letter_code
_entity_poly.pdbx_strand_id
1 'polypeptide(L)'
;MRSIAAIPARDRQQGAALLLMLLLLVLGAVVLFSRNISGQLASASRTAKNAAALADAKEALLGYVVTHDATHPGKYGFLPCPDIDATGSTAEGEAHETNCGARYRNMLGRFPWRTIGIDPGRGKGSECLWYAVSGTWKAAAANEPELLNTDSSGQFRVLAADGSTLIAGVTAGERPVAVIIAPGPPITGQTRATIASGVEQCGGSYVASRYLDNDAASGINNSTVSNAADAIDDFIAADPGGTAVNDQMIFITRGEIEDRLMRRADVTAQLTALTSAAARCIADYGKRNPGGAADPRLPWPAPVDLAEYRSAPQYNDTPVGELSGRVANIVNDSNSRTGNGSTGVLSACNTATVPEWTPTMAALWQHWKDHLFYAVAMDFQPNATPVTSCTTCLRVNGTGAYAAIVMFSGSRLAALDQIRDEPPMNADTRSDISNYLEGRNASNHPNVAGNGNYQSGAVNSSFNDILFCIDATLSVTSC
;
A
#
# COMPACT_ATOMS: atom_id res chain seq x y z
N MET A 1 -44.22 99.68 11.77
CA MET A 1 -44.15 98.25 12.16
C MET A 1 -45.49 97.58 11.88
N ARG A 2 -45.57 96.72 10.85
CA ARG A 2 -46.52 95.60 10.74
C ARG A 2 -45.94 94.64 9.69
N SER A 3 -45.53 93.47 10.16
CA SER A 3 -44.84 92.42 9.40
C SER A 3 -45.88 91.53 8.70
N ILE A 4 -45.74 91.31 7.40
CA ILE A 4 -46.56 90.36 6.63
C ILE A 4 -45.79 89.04 6.59
N ALA A 5 -46.30 88.02 7.26
CA ALA A 5 -45.75 86.67 7.23
C ALA A 5 -46.29 85.90 6.01
N ALA A 6 -45.40 85.33 5.20
CA ALA A 6 -45.74 84.42 4.11
C ALA A 6 -45.99 83.01 4.65
N ILE A 7 -47.08 82.36 4.21
CA ILE A 7 -47.42 80.97 4.52
C ILE A 7 -46.77 80.08 3.44
N PRO A 8 -45.89 79.12 3.77
CA PRO A 8 -45.42 78.15 2.80
C PRO A 8 -46.48 77.06 2.58
N ALA A 9 -46.81 76.80 1.32
CA ALA A 9 -47.59 75.64 0.91
C ALA A 9 -46.79 74.36 1.21
N ARG A 10 -47.40 73.45 1.97
CA ARG A 10 -46.81 72.16 2.34
C ARG A 10 -47.27 71.13 1.30
N ASP A 11 -46.40 70.82 0.35
CA ASP A 11 -46.67 69.77 -0.64
C ASP A 11 -46.76 68.39 0.04
N ARG A 12 -47.88 67.71 -0.22
CA ARG A 12 -48.19 66.34 0.22
C ARG A 12 -47.44 65.35 -0.67
N GLN A 13 -46.20 65.04 -0.35
CA GLN A 13 -45.49 63.86 -0.86
C GLN A 13 -44.90 63.04 0.29
N GLN A 14 -45.72 62.21 0.94
CA GLN A 14 -45.24 61.25 1.95
C GLN A 14 -45.64 59.78 1.66
N GLY A 15 -46.44 59.52 0.60
CA GLY A 15 -46.84 58.16 0.22
C GLY A 15 -45.92 57.49 -0.82
N ALA A 16 -45.50 58.23 -1.85
CA ALA A 16 -44.70 57.69 -2.95
C ALA A 16 -43.26 57.34 -2.53
N ALA A 17 -42.64 58.17 -1.66
CA ALA A 17 -41.28 57.94 -1.16
C ALA A 17 -41.17 56.66 -0.31
N LEU A 18 -42.22 56.33 0.45
CA LEU A 18 -42.26 55.16 1.33
C LEU A 18 -42.47 53.88 0.52
N LEU A 19 -43.30 53.93 -0.52
CA LEU A 19 -43.48 52.84 -1.49
C LEU A 19 -42.21 52.61 -2.33
N LEU A 20 -41.52 53.68 -2.73
CA LEU A 20 -40.22 53.58 -3.44
C LEU A 20 -39.13 53.00 -2.55
N MET A 21 -39.02 53.43 -1.28
CA MET A 21 -38.08 52.82 -0.33
C MET A 21 -38.40 51.34 -0.09
N LEU A 22 -39.67 50.98 0.10
CA LEU A 22 -40.08 49.59 0.30
C LEU A 22 -39.76 48.74 -0.94
N LEU A 23 -40.02 49.26 -2.14
CA LEU A 23 -39.67 48.59 -3.39
C LEU A 23 -38.16 48.35 -3.49
N LEU A 24 -37.34 49.36 -3.16
CA LEU A 24 -35.88 49.23 -3.15
C LEU A 24 -35.39 48.22 -2.10
N LEU A 25 -36.04 48.17 -0.93
CA LEU A 25 -35.76 47.19 0.12
C LEU A 25 -36.08 45.76 -0.32
N VAL A 26 -37.24 45.56 -0.94
CA VAL A 26 -37.67 44.24 -1.46
C VAL A 26 -36.77 43.81 -2.61
N LEU A 27 -36.44 44.69 -3.56
CA LEU A 27 -35.51 44.40 -4.64
C LEU A 27 -34.10 44.10 -4.10
N GLY A 28 -33.63 44.87 -3.12
CA GLY A 28 -32.36 44.61 -2.44
C GLY A 28 -32.34 43.25 -1.75
N ALA A 29 -33.40 42.91 -1.02
CA ALA A 29 -33.54 41.61 -0.36
C ALA A 29 -33.59 40.44 -1.38
N VAL A 30 -34.33 40.60 -2.48
CA VAL A 30 -34.39 39.60 -3.56
C VAL A 30 -33.04 39.43 -4.25
N VAL A 31 -32.29 40.51 -4.47
CA VAL A 31 -30.93 40.43 -5.06
C VAL A 31 -29.95 39.76 -4.09
N LEU A 32 -29.99 40.08 -2.80
CA LEU A 32 -29.14 39.43 -1.80
C LEU A 32 -29.47 37.94 -1.63
N PHE A 33 -30.75 37.61 -1.57
CA PHE A 33 -31.24 36.24 -1.44
C PHE A 33 -30.91 35.40 -2.69
N SER A 34 -31.14 35.94 -3.89
CA SER A 34 -30.79 35.25 -5.15
C SER A 34 -29.29 35.05 -5.30
N ARG A 35 -28.45 36.02 -4.93
CA ARG A 35 -26.99 35.85 -4.90
C ARG A 35 -26.55 34.76 -3.92
N ASN A 36 -27.18 34.67 -2.75
CA ASN A 36 -26.88 33.64 -1.76
C ASN A 36 -27.23 32.24 -2.29
N ILE A 37 -28.44 32.07 -2.85
CA ILE A 37 -28.87 30.81 -3.47
C ILE A 37 -27.98 30.42 -4.65
N SER A 38 -27.70 31.35 -5.57
CA SER A 38 -26.82 31.08 -6.72
C SER A 38 -25.40 30.69 -6.28
N GLY A 39 -24.88 31.32 -5.23
CA GLY A 39 -23.59 30.96 -4.63
C GLY A 39 -23.59 29.55 -4.05
N GLN A 40 -24.64 29.19 -3.29
CA GLN A 40 -24.80 27.86 -2.72
C GLN A 40 -24.93 26.77 -3.81
N LEU A 41 -25.75 27.02 -4.84
CA LEU A 41 -25.89 26.10 -5.98
C LEU A 41 -24.57 25.92 -6.74
N ALA A 42 -23.80 26.98 -6.94
CA ALA A 42 -22.49 26.91 -7.59
C ALA A 42 -21.48 26.11 -6.76
N SER A 43 -21.47 26.29 -5.43
CA SER A 43 -20.62 25.51 -4.52
C SER A 43 -21.03 24.04 -4.52
N ALA A 44 -22.33 23.73 -4.36
CA ALA A 44 -22.83 22.37 -4.40
C ALA A 44 -22.53 21.67 -5.75
N SER A 45 -22.66 22.38 -6.87
CA SER A 45 -22.30 21.86 -8.19
C SER A 45 -20.82 21.53 -8.31
N ARG A 46 -19.92 22.39 -7.81
CA ARG A 46 -18.47 22.12 -7.78
C ARG A 46 -18.14 20.93 -6.89
N THR A 47 -18.76 20.84 -5.72
CA THR A 47 -18.59 19.70 -4.81
C THR A 47 -18.99 18.39 -5.48
N ALA A 48 -20.14 18.32 -6.14
CA ALA A 48 -20.57 17.12 -6.84
C ALA A 48 -19.61 16.74 -8.00
N LYS A 49 -19.12 17.75 -8.71
CA LYS A 49 -18.14 17.65 -9.79
C LYS A 49 -16.79 17.09 -9.32
N ASN A 50 -16.24 17.67 -8.27
CA ASN A 50 -15.00 17.21 -7.65
C ASN A 50 -15.15 15.79 -7.08
N ALA A 51 -16.27 15.49 -6.41
CA ALA A 51 -16.55 14.14 -5.91
C ALA A 51 -16.58 13.09 -7.04
N ALA A 52 -17.19 13.41 -8.19
CA ALA A 52 -17.19 12.53 -9.36
C ALA A 52 -15.78 12.33 -9.92
N ALA A 53 -14.98 13.39 -10.04
CA ALA A 53 -13.59 13.30 -10.50
C ALA A 53 -12.71 12.47 -9.55
N LEU A 54 -12.89 12.63 -8.23
CA LEU A 54 -12.19 11.85 -7.20
C LEU A 54 -12.57 10.36 -7.26
N ALA A 55 -13.86 10.05 -7.44
CA ALA A 55 -14.32 8.67 -7.58
C ALA A 55 -13.74 7.99 -8.84
N ASP A 56 -13.77 8.67 -9.99
CA ASP A 56 -13.19 8.18 -11.24
C ASP A 56 -11.68 7.94 -11.09
N ALA A 57 -10.95 8.89 -10.47
CA ALA A 57 -9.52 8.78 -10.23
C ALA A 57 -9.15 7.63 -9.28
N LYS A 58 -9.95 7.42 -8.22
CA LYS A 58 -9.76 6.30 -7.28
C LYS A 58 -9.95 4.96 -7.97
N GLU A 59 -11.05 4.76 -8.70
CA GLU A 59 -11.30 3.50 -9.41
C GLU A 59 -10.25 3.24 -10.48
N ALA A 60 -9.77 4.28 -11.18
CA ALA A 60 -8.73 4.14 -12.17
C ALA A 60 -7.36 3.78 -11.56
N LEU A 61 -6.99 4.35 -10.40
CA LEU A 61 -5.81 3.93 -9.65
C LEU A 61 -5.91 2.47 -9.19
N LEU A 62 -7.06 2.05 -8.64
CA LEU A 62 -7.27 0.65 -8.26
C LEU A 62 -7.16 -0.29 -9.48
N GLY A 63 -7.66 0.14 -10.64
CA GLY A 63 -7.50 -0.59 -11.91
C GLY A 63 -6.04 -0.70 -12.36
N TYR A 64 -5.26 0.37 -12.26
CA TYR A 64 -3.82 0.37 -12.54
C TYR A 64 -3.08 -0.61 -11.61
N VAL A 65 -3.35 -0.55 -10.31
CA VAL A 65 -2.70 -1.38 -9.29
C VAL A 65 -2.86 -2.87 -9.59
N VAL A 66 -4.06 -3.29 -10.01
CA VAL A 66 -4.33 -4.71 -10.33
C VAL A 66 -3.93 -5.11 -11.74
N THR A 67 -3.32 -4.24 -12.53
CA THR A 67 -2.82 -4.56 -13.87
C THR A 67 -1.32 -4.27 -14.05
N HIS A 68 -0.69 -3.65 -13.06
CA HIS A 68 0.73 -3.26 -13.07
C HIS A 68 1.66 -4.44 -13.37
N ASP A 69 1.33 -5.64 -12.88
CA ASP A 69 2.12 -6.86 -13.10
C ASP A 69 2.16 -7.31 -14.58
N ALA A 70 1.22 -6.87 -15.41
CA ALA A 70 1.21 -7.19 -16.84
C ALA A 70 2.44 -6.65 -17.57
N THR A 71 2.97 -5.49 -17.14
CA THR A 71 4.21 -4.91 -17.65
C THR A 71 5.38 -5.08 -16.68
N HIS A 72 5.10 -5.42 -15.41
CA HIS A 72 6.09 -5.67 -14.37
C HIS A 72 5.87 -7.05 -13.70
N PRO A 73 6.16 -8.17 -14.41
CA PRO A 73 5.87 -9.50 -13.89
C PRO A 73 6.48 -9.74 -12.50
N GLY A 74 5.64 -10.19 -11.56
CA GLY A 74 6.02 -10.46 -10.18
C GLY A 74 5.91 -9.26 -9.24
N LYS A 75 5.49 -8.09 -9.73
CA LYS A 75 5.27 -6.88 -8.94
C LYS A 75 3.77 -6.58 -8.84
N TYR A 76 3.18 -6.82 -7.68
CA TYR A 76 1.77 -6.56 -7.39
C TYR A 76 1.61 -5.37 -6.45
N GLY A 77 0.48 -4.64 -6.56
CA GLY A 77 0.13 -3.61 -5.57
C GLY A 77 0.71 -2.22 -5.83
N PHE A 78 1.67 -2.09 -6.76
CA PHE A 78 2.35 -0.83 -7.01
C PHE A 78 1.43 0.27 -7.55
N LEU A 79 1.53 1.43 -6.94
CA LEU A 79 0.86 2.66 -7.34
C LEU A 79 1.82 3.53 -8.15
N PRO A 80 1.34 4.25 -9.18
CA PRO A 80 2.21 5.11 -9.97
C PRO A 80 2.72 6.27 -9.11
N CYS A 81 3.83 6.84 -9.56
CA CYS A 81 4.34 8.09 -9.02
C CYS A 81 3.52 9.29 -9.50
N PRO A 82 3.42 10.37 -8.70
CA PRO A 82 2.78 11.60 -9.15
C PRO A 82 3.49 12.21 -10.36
N ASP A 83 2.76 13.08 -11.05
CA ASP A 83 3.32 14.02 -12.02
C ASP A 83 3.84 15.26 -11.27
N ILE A 84 5.16 15.47 -11.25
CA ILE A 84 5.79 16.42 -10.31
C ILE A 84 6.36 17.67 -10.99
N ASP A 85 6.55 17.61 -12.31
CA ASP A 85 6.97 18.74 -13.10
C ASP A 85 6.50 18.59 -14.55
N ALA A 86 6.62 19.66 -15.30
CA ALA A 86 6.40 19.67 -16.75
C ALA A 86 7.67 20.10 -17.50
N THR A 87 8.83 19.85 -16.89
CA THR A 87 10.12 20.32 -17.39
C THR A 87 10.97 19.14 -17.80
N GLY A 88 11.19 18.98 -19.11
CA GLY A 88 12.14 18.00 -19.62
C GLY A 88 11.49 16.87 -20.41
N SER A 89 11.80 15.62 -20.04
CA SER A 89 11.56 14.41 -20.85
C SER A 89 10.24 13.69 -20.60
N THR A 90 9.48 14.09 -19.58
CA THR A 90 8.22 13.46 -19.18
C THR A 90 7.08 14.42 -19.47
N ALA A 91 6.01 13.95 -20.12
CA ALA A 91 4.91 14.82 -20.50
C ALA A 91 3.95 15.09 -19.33
N GLU A 92 3.24 16.22 -19.35
CA GLU A 92 2.20 16.52 -18.37
C GLU A 92 1.21 15.37 -18.26
N GLY A 93 0.92 14.95 -17.03
CA GLY A 93 0.03 13.84 -16.71
C GLY A 93 0.72 12.47 -16.70
N GLU A 94 2.02 12.36 -16.95
CA GLU A 94 2.77 11.11 -16.83
C GLU A 94 3.39 10.92 -15.45
N ALA A 95 3.40 9.67 -14.98
CA ALA A 95 4.03 9.29 -13.73
C ALA A 95 5.55 9.43 -13.81
N HIS A 96 6.13 10.16 -12.86
CA HIS A 96 7.57 10.42 -12.82
C HIS A 96 8.33 9.32 -12.06
N GLU A 97 8.28 8.07 -12.53
CA GLU A 97 8.84 6.90 -11.83
C GLU A 97 10.33 7.06 -11.46
N THR A 98 11.14 7.65 -12.35
CA THR A 98 12.58 7.87 -12.11
C THR A 98 12.88 9.02 -11.15
N ASN A 99 11.99 10.00 -11.02
CA ASN A 99 12.13 11.17 -10.16
C ASN A 99 11.19 11.13 -8.94
N CYS A 100 10.79 9.94 -8.51
CA CYS A 100 9.77 9.75 -7.49
C CYS A 100 10.30 9.72 -6.05
N GLY A 101 11.29 10.56 -5.74
CA GLY A 101 11.92 10.61 -4.42
C GLY A 101 12.65 9.32 -4.00
N ALA A 102 13.26 9.34 -2.81
CA ALA A 102 14.00 8.19 -2.28
C ALA A 102 13.06 7.08 -1.75
N ARG A 103 13.58 5.86 -1.62
CA ARG A 103 12.83 4.70 -1.09
C ARG A 103 12.19 5.01 0.26
N TYR A 104 10.98 4.50 0.48
CA TYR A 104 10.16 4.66 1.70
C TYR A 104 9.76 6.11 2.06
N ARG A 105 9.97 7.08 1.17
CA ARG A 105 9.48 8.46 1.32
C ARG A 105 8.22 8.68 0.52
N ASN A 106 7.25 9.35 1.13
CA ASN A 106 6.02 9.76 0.46
C ASN A 106 6.34 10.75 -0.67
N MET A 107 5.48 10.78 -1.69
CA MET A 107 5.62 11.72 -2.80
C MET A 107 4.28 12.39 -3.06
N LEU A 108 4.30 13.70 -3.28
CA LEU A 108 3.15 14.53 -3.60
C LEU A 108 3.38 15.24 -4.93
N GLY A 109 2.36 15.26 -5.78
CA GLY A 109 2.35 16.04 -7.02
C GLY A 109 0.98 16.04 -7.68
N ARG A 110 0.93 16.38 -8.97
CA ARG A 110 -0.28 16.26 -9.79
C ARG A 110 -0.64 14.79 -10.00
N PHE A 111 -1.93 14.55 -10.20
CA PHE A 111 -2.42 13.22 -10.55
C PHE A 111 -1.91 12.81 -11.95
N PRO A 112 -1.29 11.63 -12.11
CA PRO A 112 -0.69 11.19 -13.38
C PRO A 112 -1.76 10.62 -14.34
N TRP A 113 -2.68 11.47 -14.78
CA TRP A 113 -3.87 11.08 -15.55
C TRP A 113 -3.57 10.39 -16.87
N ARG A 114 -2.47 10.71 -17.57
CA ARG A 114 -2.08 10.02 -18.81
C ARG A 114 -1.61 8.60 -18.54
N THR A 115 -0.77 8.41 -17.52
CA THR A 115 -0.31 7.07 -17.12
C THR A 115 -1.48 6.20 -16.66
N ILE A 116 -2.45 6.80 -15.98
CA ILE A 116 -3.66 6.11 -15.53
C ILE A 116 -4.68 5.88 -16.66
N GLY A 117 -4.61 6.66 -17.74
CA GLY A 117 -5.50 6.53 -18.89
C GLY A 117 -6.89 7.15 -18.68
N ILE A 118 -6.98 8.23 -17.91
CA ILE A 118 -8.21 9.01 -17.73
C ILE A 118 -8.06 10.45 -18.20
N ASP A 119 -9.18 11.16 -18.36
CA ASP A 119 -9.17 12.60 -18.61
C ASP A 119 -8.48 13.34 -17.44
N PRO A 120 -7.77 14.46 -17.67
CA PRO A 120 -7.16 15.31 -16.63
C PRO A 120 -8.12 15.77 -15.53
N GLY A 121 -9.42 15.59 -15.72
CA GLY A 121 -10.44 15.82 -14.69
C GLY A 121 -10.94 17.26 -14.68
N ARG A 122 -10.34 18.17 -15.45
CA ARG A 122 -10.71 19.60 -15.52
C ARG A 122 -12.11 19.84 -16.11
N GLY A 123 -12.62 18.91 -16.93
CA GLY A 123 -14.00 18.95 -17.41
C GLY A 123 -15.03 18.52 -16.36
N LYS A 124 -14.60 17.70 -15.39
CA LYS A 124 -15.44 17.13 -14.34
C LYS A 124 -15.29 17.84 -13.00
N GLY A 125 -14.15 18.46 -12.69
CA GLY A 125 -13.87 19.27 -11.49
C GLY A 125 -13.48 20.72 -11.82
N SER A 126 -13.15 21.53 -10.80
CA SER A 126 -12.72 22.93 -11.04
C SER A 126 -11.22 23.08 -11.36
N GLU A 127 -10.40 22.12 -10.92
CA GLU A 127 -8.94 22.09 -11.10
C GLU A 127 -8.50 20.65 -11.33
N CYS A 128 -7.28 20.47 -11.88
CA CYS A 128 -6.68 19.14 -11.92
C CYS A 128 -6.34 18.62 -10.53
N LEU A 129 -6.52 17.30 -10.37
CA LEU A 129 -6.30 16.60 -9.11
C LEU A 129 -4.82 16.60 -8.71
N TRP A 130 -4.61 16.57 -7.41
CA TRP A 130 -3.34 16.28 -6.75
C TRP A 130 -3.38 14.88 -6.17
N TYR A 131 -2.20 14.31 -5.96
CA TYR A 131 -2.03 12.93 -5.60
C TYR A 131 -0.79 12.76 -4.73
N ALA A 132 -0.99 12.14 -3.58
CA ALA A 132 0.05 11.68 -2.69
C ALA A 132 0.10 10.15 -2.69
N VAL A 133 1.30 9.58 -2.81
CA VAL A 133 1.55 8.14 -2.76
C VAL A 133 2.49 7.80 -1.62
N SER A 134 2.18 6.73 -0.89
CA SER A 134 3.04 6.23 0.18
C SER A 134 4.35 5.70 -0.39
N GLY A 135 5.45 6.01 0.28
CA GLY A 135 6.79 5.54 -0.08
C GLY A 135 6.94 4.01 -0.09
N THR A 136 6.09 3.30 0.66
CA THR A 136 5.99 1.84 0.70
C THR A 136 5.17 1.23 -0.45
N TRP A 137 4.50 2.03 -1.29
CA TRP A 137 3.60 1.55 -2.35
C TRP A 137 3.92 2.07 -3.75
N LYS A 138 4.88 2.99 -3.88
CA LYS A 138 5.17 3.68 -5.15
C LYS A 138 6.04 2.89 -6.14
N ALA A 139 5.68 2.94 -7.42
CA ALA A 139 6.46 2.48 -8.57
C ALA A 139 7.57 3.50 -8.90
N ALA A 140 8.62 3.53 -8.09
CA ALA A 140 9.70 4.54 -8.14
C ALA A 140 10.99 4.02 -8.81
N ALA A 141 10.88 3.14 -9.82
CA ALA A 141 12.01 2.50 -10.50
C ALA A 141 13.09 1.98 -9.52
N ALA A 142 14.30 2.54 -9.53
CA ALA A 142 15.40 2.12 -8.65
C ALA A 142 15.15 2.39 -7.14
N ASN A 143 14.15 3.21 -6.81
CA ASN A 143 13.76 3.60 -5.45
C ASN A 143 12.45 2.95 -4.98
N GLU A 144 11.96 1.94 -5.69
CA GLU A 144 10.83 1.12 -5.23
C GLU A 144 11.12 0.47 -3.86
N PRO A 145 10.08 0.24 -3.03
CA PRO A 145 10.20 -0.58 -1.83
C PRO A 145 10.75 -1.97 -2.15
N GLU A 146 11.65 -2.49 -1.30
CA GLU A 146 12.26 -3.81 -1.52
C GLU A 146 11.27 -4.95 -1.33
N LEU A 147 10.21 -4.71 -0.56
CA LEU A 147 9.10 -5.62 -0.30
C LEU A 147 7.80 -4.83 -0.39
N LEU A 148 6.86 -5.34 -1.18
CA LEU A 148 5.51 -4.79 -1.30
C LEU A 148 4.51 -5.93 -1.46
N ASN A 149 3.65 -6.09 -0.46
CA ASN A 149 2.51 -7.00 -0.51
C ASN A 149 1.31 -6.35 0.19
N THR A 150 0.24 -7.12 0.36
CA THR A 150 -1.01 -6.66 0.99
C THR A 150 -0.86 -6.28 2.47
N ASP A 151 0.31 -6.54 3.06
CA ASP A 151 0.60 -6.31 4.46
C ASP A 151 1.52 -5.09 4.65
N SER A 152 2.08 -4.55 3.57
CA SER A 152 2.86 -3.32 3.60
C SER A 152 2.03 -2.14 4.14
N SER A 153 2.59 -1.42 5.12
CA SER A 153 1.88 -0.33 5.79
C SER A 153 1.67 0.87 4.86
N GLY A 154 0.54 1.55 4.99
CA GLY A 154 0.35 2.90 4.46
C GLY A 154 1.03 3.94 5.33
N GLN A 155 1.30 5.12 4.76
CA GLN A 155 2.04 6.21 5.40
C GLN A 155 1.22 7.50 5.56
N PHE A 156 -0.09 7.41 5.44
CA PHE A 156 -0.97 8.57 5.56
C PHE A 156 -1.98 8.41 6.70
N ARG A 157 -2.42 9.55 7.23
CA ARG A 157 -3.66 9.68 8.00
C ARG A 157 -4.48 10.82 7.42
N VAL A 158 -5.79 10.73 7.56
CA VAL A 158 -6.69 11.79 7.11
C VAL A 158 -7.54 12.23 8.28
N LEU A 159 -7.56 13.54 8.53
CA LEU A 159 -8.31 14.20 9.57
C LEU A 159 -9.51 14.94 8.98
N ALA A 160 -10.58 15.05 9.76
CA ALA A 160 -11.72 15.89 9.46
C ALA A 160 -11.33 17.39 9.52
N ALA A 161 -12.26 18.26 9.12
CA ALA A 161 -12.04 19.71 9.07
C ALA A 161 -11.78 20.35 10.44
N ASP A 162 -12.05 19.64 11.54
CA ASP A 162 -11.71 20.08 12.90
C ASP A 162 -10.22 19.93 13.23
N GLY A 163 -9.43 19.30 12.34
CA GLY A 163 -8.00 19.09 12.49
C GLY A 163 -7.60 18.13 13.61
N SER A 164 -8.55 17.37 14.17
CA SER A 164 -8.30 16.47 15.32
C SER A 164 -8.97 15.10 15.20
N THR A 165 -10.12 15.00 14.53
CA THR A 165 -10.82 13.74 14.33
C THR A 165 -10.22 12.98 13.15
N LEU A 166 -9.66 11.79 13.40
CA LEU A 166 -9.18 10.90 12.34
C LEU A 166 -10.36 10.26 11.60
N ILE A 167 -10.42 10.46 10.28
CA ILE A 167 -11.37 9.80 9.38
C ILE A 167 -10.74 8.62 8.63
N ALA A 168 -9.40 8.54 8.58
CA ALA A 168 -8.66 7.40 8.04
C ALA A 168 -7.29 7.24 8.72
N GLY A 169 -6.82 6.00 8.84
CA GLY A 169 -5.53 5.70 9.47
C GLY A 169 -5.55 5.76 10.99
N VAL A 170 -6.67 5.38 11.61
CA VAL A 170 -6.81 5.26 13.07
C VAL A 170 -5.86 4.18 13.59
N THR A 171 -5.86 3.01 12.94
CA THR A 171 -4.89 1.95 13.16
C THR A 171 -3.84 1.95 12.06
N ALA A 172 -2.66 1.37 12.34
CA ALA A 172 -1.59 1.26 11.36
C ALA A 172 -2.03 0.50 10.10
N GLY A 173 -2.86 -0.53 10.27
CA GLY A 173 -3.39 -1.33 9.19
C GLY A 173 -4.44 -0.65 8.30
N GLU A 174 -5.01 0.47 8.76
CA GLU A 174 -6.00 1.27 8.03
C GLU A 174 -5.41 2.55 7.41
N ARG A 175 -4.12 2.81 7.61
CA ARG A 175 -3.46 3.99 7.03
C ARG A 175 -3.58 3.95 5.51
N PRO A 176 -4.07 5.04 4.88
CA PRO A 176 -4.10 5.09 3.43
C PRO A 176 -2.70 4.98 2.82
N VAL A 177 -2.69 4.39 1.63
CA VAL A 177 -1.51 4.20 0.78
C VAL A 177 -1.45 5.26 -0.33
N ALA A 178 -2.58 5.91 -0.59
CA ALA A 178 -2.69 7.06 -1.46
C ALA A 178 -3.79 8.02 -1.00
N VAL A 179 -3.59 9.31 -1.26
CA VAL A 179 -4.58 10.37 -1.07
C VAL A 179 -4.70 11.13 -2.40
N ILE A 180 -5.92 11.30 -2.88
CA ILE A 180 -6.26 12.05 -4.09
C ILE A 180 -7.03 13.29 -3.66
N ILE A 181 -6.60 14.45 -4.11
CA ILE A 181 -7.09 15.74 -3.63
C ILE A 181 -7.60 16.56 -4.81
N ALA A 182 -8.83 17.04 -4.71
CA ALA A 182 -9.46 17.96 -5.64
C ALA A 182 -9.44 19.37 -5.02
N PRO A 183 -8.61 20.29 -5.55
CA PRO A 183 -8.51 21.62 -4.98
C PRO A 183 -9.85 22.36 -5.00
N GLY A 184 -10.18 23.03 -3.91
CA GLY A 184 -11.34 23.92 -3.84
C GLY A 184 -11.09 25.26 -4.58
N PRO A 185 -12.00 26.24 -4.43
CA PRO A 185 -11.73 27.61 -4.87
C PRO A 185 -10.45 28.19 -4.21
N PRO A 186 -9.67 29.05 -4.89
CA PRO A 186 -8.48 29.63 -4.28
C PRO A 186 -8.81 30.38 -2.98
N ILE A 187 -8.11 30.04 -1.90
CA ILE A 187 -8.15 30.76 -0.63
C ILE A 187 -6.99 31.76 -0.53
N THR A 188 -7.02 32.63 0.49
CA THR A 188 -5.98 33.66 0.68
C THR A 188 -4.58 33.04 0.72
N GLY A 189 -3.67 33.56 -0.12
CA GLY A 189 -2.30 33.06 -0.24
C GLY A 189 -2.09 32.07 -1.39
N GLN A 190 -3.16 31.48 -1.94
CA GLN A 190 -3.06 30.63 -3.11
C GLN A 190 -3.10 31.47 -4.40
N THR A 191 -2.04 31.36 -5.22
CA THR A 191 -1.95 32.03 -6.52
C THR A 191 -1.69 31.02 -7.62
N ARG A 192 -2.73 30.68 -8.37
CA ARG A 192 -2.70 29.68 -9.46
C ARG A 192 -2.23 30.31 -10.76
N ALA A 193 -0.96 30.76 -10.79
CA ALA A 193 -0.36 31.29 -12.00
C ALA A 193 -0.14 30.19 -13.05
N THR A 194 -0.48 30.48 -14.31
CA THR A 194 -0.22 29.59 -15.45
C THR A 194 1.26 29.57 -15.80
N ILE A 195 1.86 28.37 -15.91
CA ILE A 195 3.18 28.21 -16.53
C ILE A 195 3.05 28.21 -18.06
N ALA A 196 4.06 28.79 -18.73
CA ALA A 196 4.00 29.13 -20.15
C ALA A 196 4.43 28.00 -21.11
N SER A 197 5.04 26.92 -20.61
CA SER A 197 5.54 25.81 -21.43
C SER A 197 5.46 24.48 -20.68
N GLY A 198 5.22 23.39 -21.40
CA GLY A 198 5.24 22.01 -20.86
C GLY A 198 3.88 21.50 -20.36
N VAL A 199 2.85 22.34 -20.32
CA VAL A 199 1.49 21.97 -19.90
C VAL A 199 0.49 22.19 -21.01
N GLU A 200 -0.40 21.22 -21.22
CA GLU A 200 -1.44 21.21 -22.25
C GLU A 200 -2.84 21.38 -21.63
N GLN A 201 -3.12 20.71 -20.51
CA GLN A 201 -4.47 20.53 -19.97
C GLN A 201 -4.64 21.12 -18.56
N CYS A 202 -3.75 20.75 -17.65
CA CYS A 202 -3.82 21.11 -16.24
C CYS A 202 -3.28 22.50 -15.95
N GLY A 203 -2.49 23.07 -16.87
CA GLY A 203 -2.01 24.45 -16.80
C GLY A 203 -1.38 24.75 -15.44
N GLY A 204 -1.38 26.02 -15.04
CA GLY A 204 -1.07 26.36 -13.66
C GLY A 204 0.39 26.07 -13.25
N SER A 205 0.62 25.68 -12.00
CA SER A 205 1.94 25.38 -11.44
C SER A 205 1.95 24.00 -10.77
N TYR A 206 3.15 23.39 -10.68
CA TYR A 206 3.43 22.18 -9.90
C TYR A 206 3.79 22.45 -8.43
N VAL A 207 3.65 23.70 -7.98
CA VAL A 207 3.84 24.07 -6.56
C VAL A 207 2.54 23.83 -5.79
N ALA A 208 2.50 22.76 -4.99
CA ALA A 208 1.32 22.31 -4.25
C ALA A 208 0.69 23.41 -3.37
N SER A 209 1.51 24.24 -2.71
CA SER A 209 1.03 25.31 -1.81
C SER A 209 0.24 26.42 -2.50
N ARG A 210 0.24 26.45 -3.84
CA ARG A 210 -0.61 27.36 -4.63
C ARG A 210 -2.03 26.82 -4.85
N TYR A 211 -2.31 25.58 -4.45
CA TYR A 211 -3.55 24.86 -4.71
C TYR A 211 -4.14 24.24 -3.46
N LEU A 212 -3.30 23.63 -2.63
CA LEU A 212 -3.71 22.79 -1.52
C LEU A 212 -3.78 23.56 -0.21
N ASP A 213 -4.71 23.16 0.64
CA ASP A 213 -4.99 23.79 1.92
C ASP A 213 -3.86 23.61 2.94
N ASN A 214 -3.70 24.64 3.75
CA ASN A 214 -2.80 24.66 4.90
C ASN A 214 -3.60 25.13 6.12
N ASP A 215 -3.93 24.20 7.00
CA ASP A 215 -4.58 24.52 8.27
C ASP A 215 -3.53 24.82 9.34
N ALA A 216 -3.18 26.10 9.44
CA ALA A 216 -2.22 26.57 10.44
C ALA A 216 -2.69 26.35 11.89
N ALA A 217 -4.00 26.14 12.14
CA ALA A 217 -4.51 25.95 13.50
C ALA A 217 -4.18 24.55 14.04
N SER A 218 -4.35 23.50 13.23
CA SER A 218 -3.93 22.13 13.57
C SER A 218 -2.45 21.86 13.24
N GLY A 219 -1.83 22.70 12.40
CA GLY A 219 -0.47 22.48 11.91
C GLY A 219 -0.39 21.48 10.75
N ILE A 220 -1.53 21.14 10.14
CA ILE A 220 -1.62 20.19 9.02
C ILE A 220 -1.57 20.95 7.70
N ASN A 221 -0.66 20.53 6.81
CA ASN A 221 -0.46 21.17 5.52
C ASN A 221 -0.53 20.15 4.38
N ASN A 222 -1.64 20.16 3.64
CA ASN A 222 -1.87 19.24 2.51
C ASN A 222 -0.88 19.46 1.36
N SER A 223 -0.14 20.58 1.36
CA SER A 223 0.83 20.90 0.31
C SER A 223 2.24 20.34 0.53
N THR A 224 2.47 19.64 1.64
CA THR A 224 3.80 19.12 1.99
C THR A 224 3.72 17.70 2.52
N VAL A 225 4.68 16.87 2.13
CA VAL A 225 4.93 15.55 2.71
C VAL A 225 6.34 15.50 3.27
N SER A 226 6.56 14.68 4.29
CA SER A 226 7.85 14.55 4.96
C SER A 226 8.93 14.00 4.02
N ASN A 227 10.14 14.56 4.15
CA ASN A 227 11.33 14.05 3.48
C ASN A 227 12.02 12.92 4.26
N ALA A 228 11.47 12.46 5.39
CA ALA A 228 11.99 11.31 6.12
C ALA A 228 11.40 10.00 5.57
N ALA A 229 12.22 8.94 5.53
CA ALA A 229 11.73 7.61 5.23
C ALA A 229 10.78 7.15 6.34
N ASP A 230 9.77 6.36 5.98
CA ASP A 230 8.80 5.77 6.91
C ASP A 230 8.01 6.81 7.73
N ALA A 231 8.02 8.08 7.32
CA ALA A 231 7.22 9.12 7.97
C ALA A 231 5.73 8.91 7.70
N ILE A 232 4.91 9.22 8.71
CA ILE A 232 3.45 9.29 8.60
C ILE A 232 3.08 10.75 8.37
N ASP A 233 2.45 11.04 7.24
CA ASP A 233 1.97 12.38 6.90
C ASP A 233 0.45 12.50 7.12
N ASP A 234 0.04 13.64 7.68
CA ASP A 234 -1.35 13.96 7.95
C ASP A 234 -1.92 14.85 6.83
N PHE A 235 -3.13 14.53 6.40
CA PHE A 235 -3.94 15.36 5.51
C PHE A 235 -5.22 15.81 6.22
N ILE A 236 -5.72 17.00 5.89
CA ILE A 236 -6.97 17.54 6.42
C ILE A 236 -8.02 17.68 5.32
N ALA A 237 -9.16 17.00 5.50
CA ALA A 237 -10.30 17.06 4.59
C ALA A 237 -11.23 18.23 4.94
N ALA A 238 -11.79 18.89 3.94
CA ALA A 238 -12.77 19.96 4.16
C ALA A 238 -14.17 19.44 4.52
N ASP A 239 -14.87 20.22 5.34
CA ASP A 239 -16.33 20.10 5.48
C ASP A 239 -17.02 20.70 4.25
N PRO A 240 -18.22 20.20 3.88
CA PRO A 240 -19.02 20.81 2.82
C PRO A 240 -19.30 22.30 3.10
N GLY A 241 -18.71 23.18 2.29
CA GLY A 241 -18.88 24.63 2.39
C GLY A 241 -17.92 25.35 3.36
N GLY A 242 -16.91 24.65 3.88
CA GLY A 242 -15.81 25.27 4.64
C GLY A 242 -15.07 26.32 3.82
N THR A 243 -14.61 27.39 4.49
CA THR A 243 -13.90 28.51 3.85
C THR A 243 -12.42 28.61 4.22
N ALA A 244 -12.00 27.95 5.30
CA ALA A 244 -10.60 27.91 5.75
C ALA A 244 -9.84 26.71 5.15
N VAL A 245 -10.51 25.55 5.13
CA VAL A 245 -10.13 24.34 4.39
C VAL A 245 -11.31 24.03 3.47
N ASN A 246 -11.06 23.91 2.17
CA ASN A 246 -12.08 23.71 1.14
C ASN A 246 -11.72 22.62 0.09
N ASP A 247 -10.57 21.98 0.23
CA ASP A 247 -10.13 20.87 -0.59
C ASP A 247 -10.91 19.59 -0.27
N GLN A 248 -11.35 18.92 -1.32
CA GLN A 248 -11.98 17.62 -1.21
C GLN A 248 -10.96 16.53 -1.45
N MET A 249 -11.09 15.41 -0.77
CA MET A 249 -10.19 14.29 -0.97
C MET A 249 -10.88 12.96 -0.83
N ILE A 250 -10.27 11.97 -1.47
CA ILE A 250 -10.56 10.56 -1.28
C ILE A 250 -9.23 9.84 -1.12
N PHE A 251 -9.24 8.68 -0.48
CA PHE A 251 -8.03 7.91 -0.21
C PHE A 251 -8.21 6.45 -0.59
N ILE A 252 -7.10 5.75 -0.74
CA ILE A 252 -7.03 4.30 -1.01
C ILE A 252 -6.32 3.64 0.17
N THR A 253 -6.90 2.58 0.71
CA THR A 253 -6.28 1.77 1.78
C THR A 253 -5.62 0.50 1.22
N ARG A 254 -4.71 -0.10 2.00
CA ARG A 254 -4.14 -1.42 1.64
C ARG A 254 -5.19 -2.52 1.52
N GLY A 255 -6.27 -2.45 2.33
CA GLY A 255 -7.37 -3.41 2.29
C GLY A 255 -8.15 -3.37 0.97
N GLU A 256 -8.35 -2.18 0.41
CA GLU A 256 -9.00 -2.05 -0.90
C GLU A 256 -8.16 -2.65 -2.04
N ILE A 257 -6.83 -2.55 -1.95
CA ILE A 257 -5.92 -3.17 -2.91
C ILE A 257 -5.91 -4.70 -2.72
N GLU A 258 -5.82 -5.17 -1.49
CA GLU A 258 -5.89 -6.60 -1.15
C GLU A 258 -7.19 -7.23 -1.69
N ASP A 259 -8.34 -6.61 -1.43
CA ASP A 259 -9.64 -7.08 -1.89
C ASP A 259 -9.73 -7.24 -3.41
N ARG A 260 -9.03 -6.41 -4.17
CA ARG A 260 -9.03 -6.45 -5.64
C ARG A 260 -7.99 -7.44 -6.17
N LEU A 261 -6.79 -7.46 -5.59
CA LEU A 261 -5.71 -8.38 -5.97
C LEU A 261 -6.07 -9.83 -5.64
N MET A 262 -6.59 -10.11 -4.45
CA MET A 262 -6.85 -11.49 -4.01
C MET A 262 -8.09 -12.12 -4.67
N ARG A 263 -8.92 -11.33 -5.37
CA ARG A 263 -9.98 -11.86 -6.25
C ARG A 263 -9.46 -12.40 -7.57
N ARG A 264 -8.22 -12.05 -7.96
CA ARG A 264 -7.59 -12.53 -9.17
C ARG A 264 -7.10 -13.97 -8.96
N ALA A 265 -7.76 -14.92 -9.61
CA ALA A 265 -7.40 -16.33 -9.52
C ALA A 265 -5.95 -16.62 -9.95
N ASP A 266 -5.43 -15.84 -10.91
CA ASP A 266 -4.04 -15.92 -11.34
C ASP A 266 -3.06 -15.48 -10.25
N VAL A 267 -3.38 -14.47 -9.43
CA VAL A 267 -2.53 -14.06 -8.30
C VAL A 267 -2.45 -15.19 -7.26
N THR A 268 -3.58 -15.78 -6.87
CA THR A 268 -3.58 -16.91 -5.93
C THR A 268 -2.82 -18.12 -6.49
N ALA A 269 -2.95 -18.39 -7.79
CA ALA A 269 -2.19 -19.44 -8.46
C ALA A 269 -0.68 -19.15 -8.46
N GLN A 270 -0.26 -17.90 -8.67
CA GLN A 270 1.14 -17.49 -8.62
C GLN A 270 1.73 -17.61 -7.21
N LEU A 271 0.99 -17.26 -6.14
CA LEU A 271 1.44 -17.45 -4.76
C LEU A 271 1.57 -18.94 -4.39
N THR A 272 0.65 -19.77 -4.90
CA THR A 272 0.77 -21.24 -4.79
C THR A 272 2.01 -21.76 -5.53
N ALA A 273 2.24 -21.27 -6.75
CA ALA A 273 3.40 -21.64 -7.56
C ALA A 273 4.72 -21.16 -6.92
N LEU A 274 4.73 -20.00 -6.28
CA LEU A 274 5.85 -19.50 -5.49
C LEU A 274 6.19 -20.46 -4.36
N THR A 275 5.19 -20.92 -3.62
CA THR A 275 5.37 -21.86 -2.51
C THR A 275 5.97 -23.19 -3.00
N SER A 276 5.44 -23.72 -4.10
CA SER A 276 5.97 -24.91 -4.77
C SER A 276 7.43 -24.72 -5.23
N ALA A 277 7.72 -23.59 -5.89
CA ALA A 277 9.04 -23.31 -6.43
C ALA A 277 10.06 -23.11 -5.30
N ALA A 278 9.70 -22.42 -4.22
CA ALA A 278 10.52 -22.29 -3.03
C ALA A 278 10.83 -23.67 -2.40
N ALA A 279 9.83 -24.55 -2.27
CA ALA A 279 10.04 -25.92 -1.80
C ALA A 279 10.98 -26.73 -2.71
N ARG A 280 10.87 -26.56 -4.04
CA ARG A 280 11.78 -27.18 -5.01
C ARG A 280 13.20 -26.63 -4.91
N CYS A 281 13.38 -25.34 -4.68
CA CYS A 281 14.69 -24.73 -4.44
C CYS A 281 15.33 -25.23 -3.14
N ILE A 282 14.55 -25.41 -2.07
CA ILE A 282 15.03 -26.03 -0.82
C ILE A 282 15.43 -27.49 -1.06
N ALA A 283 14.63 -28.25 -1.80
CA ALA A 283 14.96 -29.64 -2.16
C ALA A 283 16.22 -29.71 -3.05
N ASP A 284 16.36 -28.81 -4.02
CA ASP A 284 17.56 -28.68 -4.86
C ASP A 284 18.81 -28.33 -4.04
N TYR A 285 18.68 -27.44 -3.04
CA TYR A 285 19.77 -27.16 -2.10
C TYR A 285 20.27 -28.47 -1.46
N GLY A 286 19.38 -29.31 -0.91
CA GLY A 286 19.78 -30.58 -0.29
C GLY A 286 20.46 -31.54 -1.27
N LYS A 287 20.01 -31.58 -2.53
CA LYS A 287 20.62 -32.40 -3.59
C LYS A 287 22.05 -31.98 -3.94
N ARG A 288 22.44 -30.74 -3.63
CA ARG A 288 23.76 -30.17 -3.89
C ARG A 288 24.76 -30.34 -2.75
N ASN A 289 24.39 -31.00 -1.66
CA ASN A 289 25.36 -31.40 -0.64
C ASN A 289 26.44 -32.31 -1.28
N PRO A 290 27.70 -32.29 -0.80
CA PRO A 290 28.78 -33.11 -1.36
C PRO A 290 28.50 -34.62 -1.36
N GLY A 291 27.69 -35.11 -0.41
CA GLY A 291 27.24 -36.50 -0.36
C GLY A 291 26.16 -36.87 -1.38
N GLY A 292 25.68 -35.91 -2.18
CA GLY A 292 24.63 -36.10 -3.18
C GLY A 292 23.36 -36.68 -2.56
N ALA A 293 22.76 -37.67 -3.20
CA ALA A 293 21.54 -38.33 -2.72
C ALA A 293 21.70 -39.06 -1.36
N ALA A 294 22.93 -39.34 -0.93
CA ALA A 294 23.20 -39.93 0.39
C ALA A 294 23.25 -38.89 1.52
N ASP A 295 23.22 -37.59 1.18
CA ASP A 295 23.20 -36.49 2.13
C ASP A 295 22.04 -35.53 1.85
N PRO A 296 20.80 -35.91 2.21
CA PRO A 296 19.62 -35.09 1.93
C PRO A 296 19.38 -33.99 2.98
N ARG A 297 20.38 -33.62 3.79
CA ARG A 297 20.22 -32.57 4.80
C ARG A 297 19.80 -31.24 4.16
N LEU A 298 18.83 -30.58 4.79
CA LEU A 298 18.21 -29.34 4.34
C LEU A 298 18.69 -28.17 5.23
N PRO A 299 18.57 -26.91 4.79
CA PRO A 299 19.09 -25.78 5.55
C PRO A 299 18.23 -25.51 6.79
N TRP A 300 18.76 -24.80 7.78
CA TRP A 300 17.96 -24.23 8.85
C TRP A 300 17.06 -23.08 8.33
N PRO A 301 15.90 -22.85 8.96
CA PRO A 301 15.10 -21.64 8.73
C PRO A 301 15.81 -20.38 9.23
N ALA A 302 15.34 -19.24 8.73
CA ALA A 302 15.63 -17.94 9.34
C ALA A 302 14.67 -17.69 10.53
N PRO A 303 15.01 -16.81 11.48
CA PRO A 303 14.11 -16.43 12.56
C PRO A 303 12.76 -15.89 12.06
N VAL A 304 11.71 -16.06 12.87
CA VAL A 304 10.42 -15.39 12.62
C VAL A 304 10.52 -13.90 12.91
N ASP A 305 11.12 -13.54 14.04
CA ASP A 305 11.42 -12.18 14.45
C ASP A 305 12.64 -11.64 13.69
N LEU A 306 12.44 -10.61 12.87
CA LEU A 306 13.47 -9.97 12.07
C LEU A 306 13.55 -8.48 12.40
N ALA A 307 14.76 -7.92 12.40
CA ALA A 307 14.93 -6.48 12.63
C ALA A 307 14.36 -5.63 11.48
N GLU A 308 14.29 -6.18 10.27
CA GLU A 308 13.77 -5.51 9.08
C GLU A 308 13.26 -6.54 8.04
N TYR A 309 11.95 -6.78 8.01
CA TYR A 309 11.32 -7.79 7.14
C TYR A 309 11.51 -7.50 5.64
N ARG A 310 11.70 -6.23 5.27
CA ARG A 310 11.91 -5.80 3.87
C ARG A 310 13.31 -6.16 3.37
N SER A 311 14.28 -6.33 4.27
CA SER A 311 15.70 -6.51 3.95
C SER A 311 16.05 -7.98 3.69
N ALA A 312 16.50 -8.30 2.47
CA ALA A 312 16.89 -9.68 2.12
C ALA A 312 18.00 -10.28 3.03
N PRO A 313 19.02 -9.52 3.47
CA PRO A 313 20.01 -10.01 4.43
C PRO A 313 19.48 -10.51 5.78
N GLN A 314 18.26 -10.13 6.18
CA GLN A 314 17.66 -10.59 7.44
C GLN A 314 17.18 -12.05 7.36
N TYR A 315 16.99 -12.59 6.16
CA TYR A 315 16.58 -13.99 5.94
C TYR A 315 17.82 -14.90 5.97
N ASN A 316 18.53 -14.85 7.10
CA ASN A 316 19.71 -15.65 7.37
C ASN A 316 19.37 -16.79 8.33
N ASP A 317 19.98 -17.96 8.13
CA ASP A 317 19.77 -19.17 8.92
C ASP A 317 20.44 -19.16 10.30
N THR A 318 20.56 -17.97 10.89
CA THR A 318 21.14 -17.67 12.19
C THR A 318 20.04 -17.17 13.14
N PRO A 319 19.93 -17.66 14.38
CA PRO A 319 20.80 -18.63 15.03
C PRO A 319 20.53 -20.07 14.57
N VAL A 320 21.54 -20.92 14.72
CA VAL A 320 21.45 -22.34 14.37
C VAL A 320 20.57 -23.13 15.34
N GLY A 321 19.93 -24.20 14.85
CA GLY A 321 19.23 -25.18 15.67
C GLY A 321 17.72 -24.99 15.76
N GLU A 322 17.18 -23.87 15.28
CA GLU A 322 15.74 -23.73 15.07
C GLU A 322 15.28 -24.66 13.94
N LEU A 323 14.16 -25.35 14.13
CA LEU A 323 13.62 -26.33 13.16
C LEU A 323 12.33 -25.85 12.49
N SER A 324 11.93 -24.61 12.76
CA SER A 324 10.83 -23.92 12.09
C SER A 324 11.04 -22.40 12.15
N GLY A 325 10.72 -21.70 11.07
CA GLY A 325 10.81 -20.24 10.99
C GLY A 325 10.49 -19.76 9.59
N ARG A 326 11.11 -18.66 9.16
CA ARG A 326 10.99 -18.15 7.78
C ARG A 326 11.88 -18.96 6.83
N VAL A 327 11.55 -18.95 5.54
CA VAL A 327 12.47 -19.53 4.54
C VAL A 327 13.75 -18.70 4.51
N ALA A 328 14.88 -19.29 4.92
CA ALA A 328 16.18 -18.66 4.82
C ALA A 328 16.63 -18.55 3.36
N ASN A 329 17.27 -17.44 3.03
CA ASN A 329 18.00 -17.32 1.77
C ASN A 329 19.51 -17.35 1.99
N ILE A 330 20.03 -16.68 3.02
CA ILE A 330 21.43 -16.81 3.43
C ILE A 330 21.53 -18.06 4.31
N VAL A 331 22.43 -18.97 3.94
CA VAL A 331 22.55 -20.31 4.55
C VAL A 331 23.99 -20.65 4.95
N ASN A 332 24.75 -19.64 5.38
CA ASN A 332 26.16 -19.83 5.73
C ASN A 332 26.34 -20.82 6.88
N ASP A 333 25.42 -20.84 7.84
CA ASP A 333 25.55 -21.73 8.98
C ASP A 333 25.23 -23.16 8.58
N SER A 334 24.18 -23.39 7.80
CA SER A 334 23.87 -24.70 7.22
C SER A 334 25.00 -25.22 6.36
N ASN A 335 25.56 -24.37 5.48
CA ASN A 335 26.71 -24.71 4.63
C ASN A 335 27.92 -25.16 5.46
N SER A 336 28.16 -24.54 6.62
CA SER A 336 29.28 -24.91 7.51
C SER A 336 29.13 -26.34 8.07
N ARG A 337 27.92 -26.89 8.11
CA ARG A 337 27.62 -28.24 8.63
C ARG A 337 27.49 -29.27 7.53
N THR A 338 26.98 -28.87 6.37
CA THR A 338 26.74 -29.78 5.25
C THR A 338 27.90 -29.84 4.26
N GLY A 339 28.76 -28.81 4.24
CA GLY A 339 29.77 -28.62 3.20
C GLY A 339 29.17 -28.17 1.87
N ASN A 340 27.90 -27.73 1.85
CA ASN A 340 27.23 -27.24 0.64
C ASN A 340 27.86 -25.91 0.17
N GLY A 341 28.09 -25.80 -1.13
CA GLY A 341 28.69 -24.61 -1.76
C GLY A 341 27.69 -23.55 -2.20
N SER A 342 26.39 -23.69 -1.91
CA SER A 342 25.37 -22.75 -2.36
C SER A 342 25.53 -21.38 -1.69
N THR A 343 25.48 -20.30 -2.47
CA THR A 343 25.50 -18.93 -1.93
C THR A 343 24.15 -18.47 -1.36
N GLY A 344 23.10 -19.25 -1.60
CA GLY A 344 21.78 -19.07 -0.98
C GLY A 344 20.79 -20.18 -1.37
N VAL A 345 19.59 -20.19 -0.80
CA VAL A 345 18.56 -21.18 -1.17
C VAL A 345 17.80 -20.72 -2.41
N LEU A 346 17.27 -19.50 -2.38
CA LEU A 346 16.40 -18.96 -3.42
C LEU A 346 17.19 -18.11 -4.43
N SER A 347 18.18 -17.33 -3.97
CA SER A 347 19.02 -16.50 -4.85
C SER A 347 20.01 -17.30 -5.70
N ALA A 348 20.37 -18.52 -5.29
CA ALA A 348 21.22 -19.42 -6.08
C ALA A 348 20.42 -20.46 -6.88
N CYS A 349 19.11 -20.55 -6.64
CA CYS A 349 18.21 -21.39 -7.42
C CYS A 349 18.03 -20.81 -8.83
N ASN A 350 17.87 -21.68 -9.83
CA ASN A 350 17.71 -21.24 -11.21
C ASN A 350 16.89 -22.25 -12.03
N THR A 351 16.48 -21.82 -13.22
CA THR A 351 15.59 -22.58 -14.13
C THR A 351 16.21 -23.86 -14.69
N ALA A 352 17.53 -24.06 -14.60
CA ALA A 352 18.16 -25.27 -15.10
C ALA A 352 17.88 -26.48 -14.20
N THR A 353 17.78 -26.28 -12.88
CA THR A 353 17.48 -27.35 -11.91
C THR A 353 16.06 -27.28 -11.39
N VAL A 354 15.47 -26.08 -11.32
CA VAL A 354 14.08 -25.84 -10.91
C VAL A 354 13.40 -24.98 -11.98
N PRO A 355 12.82 -25.58 -13.04
CA PRO A 355 12.22 -24.84 -14.15
C PRO A 355 11.15 -23.82 -13.74
N GLU A 356 10.50 -24.02 -12.60
CA GLU A 356 9.49 -23.13 -12.03
C GLU A 356 10.09 -21.84 -11.44
N TRP A 357 11.39 -21.82 -11.09
CA TRP A 357 12.08 -20.67 -10.50
C TRP A 357 12.53 -19.66 -11.56
N THR A 358 11.55 -19.00 -12.18
CA THR A 358 11.75 -17.98 -13.22
C THR A 358 12.17 -16.62 -12.63
N PRO A 359 12.67 -15.67 -13.45
CA PRO A 359 12.91 -14.30 -12.99
C PRO A 359 11.67 -13.61 -12.40
N THR A 360 10.49 -13.91 -12.96
CA THR A 360 9.20 -13.45 -12.42
C THR A 360 8.96 -14.02 -11.02
N MET A 361 9.28 -15.29 -10.79
CA MET A 361 9.15 -15.92 -9.47
C MET A 361 10.13 -15.33 -8.46
N ALA A 362 11.36 -15.03 -8.89
CA ALA A 362 12.36 -14.37 -8.05
C ALA A 362 11.93 -12.94 -7.67
N ALA A 363 11.32 -12.19 -8.60
CA ALA A 363 10.74 -10.88 -8.32
C ALA A 363 9.56 -11.00 -7.33
N LEU A 364 8.66 -11.96 -7.57
CA LEU A 364 7.53 -12.22 -6.69
C LEU A 364 7.99 -12.58 -5.27
N TRP A 365 9.00 -13.43 -5.15
CA TRP A 365 9.61 -13.78 -3.88
C TRP A 365 10.13 -12.55 -3.12
N GLN A 366 10.81 -11.59 -3.78
CA GLN A 366 11.29 -10.39 -3.07
C GLN A 366 10.16 -9.63 -2.36
N HIS A 367 8.99 -9.58 -2.99
CA HIS A 367 7.82 -8.87 -2.50
C HIS A 367 6.97 -9.66 -1.50
N TRP A 368 7.09 -10.99 -1.48
CA TRP A 368 6.25 -11.88 -0.65
C TRP A 368 7.04 -12.81 0.28
N LYS A 369 8.34 -12.60 0.44
CA LYS A 369 9.24 -13.44 1.24
C LYS A 369 8.83 -13.55 2.71
N ASP A 370 8.19 -12.53 3.28
CA ASP A 370 7.71 -12.55 4.65
C ASP A 370 6.42 -13.37 4.83
N HIS A 371 5.86 -13.93 3.75
CA HIS A 371 4.78 -14.92 3.84
C HIS A 371 5.29 -16.36 3.77
N LEU A 372 6.57 -16.59 3.50
CA LEU A 372 7.14 -17.93 3.35
C LEU A 372 7.76 -18.44 4.65
N PHE A 373 7.21 -19.54 5.15
CA PHE A 373 7.65 -20.25 6.34
C PHE A 373 8.16 -21.64 5.99
N TYR A 374 9.02 -22.17 6.86
CA TYR A 374 9.77 -23.39 6.63
C TYR A 374 9.89 -24.16 7.92
N ALA A 375 9.66 -25.47 7.86
CA ALA A 375 9.97 -26.41 8.93
C ALA A 375 10.81 -27.56 8.40
N VAL A 376 11.84 -27.95 9.15
CA VAL A 376 12.71 -29.08 8.83
C VAL A 376 12.58 -30.17 9.89
N ALA A 377 12.60 -31.42 9.45
CA ALA A 377 12.60 -32.59 10.31
C ALA A 377 13.91 -32.72 11.08
N MET A 378 13.87 -33.28 12.29
CA MET A 378 15.07 -33.49 13.12
C MET A 378 16.14 -34.30 12.39
N ASP A 379 15.72 -35.32 11.63
CA ASP A 379 16.63 -36.21 10.90
C ASP A 379 17.28 -35.55 9.66
N PHE A 380 16.72 -34.42 9.19
CA PHE A 380 17.15 -33.73 7.97
C PHE A 380 17.77 -32.36 8.23
N GLN A 381 17.92 -31.95 9.49
CA GLN A 381 18.60 -30.69 9.82
C GLN A 381 20.10 -30.72 9.40
N PRO A 382 20.76 -29.57 9.25
CA PRO A 382 22.19 -29.49 8.91
C PRO A 382 23.13 -30.26 9.84
N ASN A 383 22.84 -30.30 11.14
CA ASN A 383 23.66 -31.01 12.15
C ASN A 383 23.37 -32.52 12.26
N ALA A 384 22.39 -33.05 11.52
CA ALA A 384 22.08 -34.47 11.58
C ALA A 384 23.22 -35.30 10.98
N THR A 385 23.29 -36.57 11.39
CA THR A 385 24.02 -37.56 10.58
C THR A 385 23.20 -37.79 9.31
N PRO A 386 23.80 -37.75 8.10
CA PRO A 386 23.07 -38.01 6.87
C PRO A 386 22.29 -39.33 6.92
N VAL A 387 20.97 -39.25 6.72
CA VAL A 387 20.06 -40.40 6.65
C VAL A 387 19.17 -40.27 5.42
N THR A 388 18.84 -41.40 4.80
CA THR A 388 17.91 -41.47 3.66
C THR A 388 16.52 -41.97 4.04
N SER A 389 16.35 -42.39 5.29
CA SER A 389 15.08 -42.80 5.88
C SER A 389 14.72 -41.87 7.03
N CYS A 390 13.44 -41.55 7.14
CA CYS A 390 12.96 -40.60 8.11
C CYS A 390 12.33 -41.32 9.33
N THR A 391 12.92 -41.15 10.50
CA THR A 391 12.45 -41.67 11.81
C THR A 391 11.76 -40.57 12.61
N THR A 392 12.38 -39.39 12.68
CA THR A 392 11.88 -38.20 13.36
C THR A 392 11.48 -37.17 12.30
N CYS A 393 10.24 -37.27 11.83
CA CYS A 393 9.74 -36.59 10.64
C CYS A 393 8.58 -35.67 10.92
N LEU A 394 8.39 -34.72 10.01
CA LEU A 394 7.18 -33.92 9.99
C LEU A 394 6.03 -34.73 9.38
N ARG A 395 4.81 -34.37 9.80
CA ARG A 395 3.56 -34.95 9.30
C ARG A 395 2.62 -33.83 8.87
N VAL A 396 1.69 -34.17 7.99
CA VAL A 396 0.54 -33.31 7.68
C VAL A 396 -0.73 -34.10 7.94
N ASN A 397 -1.62 -33.54 8.75
CA ASN A 397 -2.90 -34.18 9.12
C ASN A 397 -2.72 -35.63 9.66
N GLY A 398 -1.63 -35.86 10.41
CA GLY A 398 -1.30 -37.16 11.01
C GLY A 398 -0.60 -38.16 10.08
N THR A 399 -0.46 -37.81 8.80
CA THR A 399 0.08 -38.69 7.75
C THR A 399 1.42 -38.19 7.20
N GLY A 400 2.12 -39.07 6.48
CA GLY A 400 3.39 -38.77 5.83
C GLY A 400 4.62 -38.90 6.75
N ALA A 401 5.78 -38.79 6.13
CA ALA A 401 7.09 -38.75 6.77
C ALA A 401 7.95 -37.79 5.95
N TYR A 402 7.79 -36.50 6.23
CA TYR A 402 8.38 -35.43 5.44
C TYR A 402 9.68 -34.94 6.06
N ALA A 403 10.68 -34.73 5.20
CA ALA A 403 11.96 -34.10 5.54
C ALA A 403 11.79 -32.61 5.83
N ALA A 404 10.87 -31.95 5.14
CA ALA A 404 10.51 -30.57 5.40
C ALA A 404 9.11 -30.23 4.90
N ILE A 405 8.56 -29.12 5.40
CA ILE A 405 7.31 -28.51 4.97
C ILE A 405 7.55 -27.04 4.73
N VAL A 406 7.15 -26.56 3.55
CA VAL A 406 7.14 -25.13 3.19
C VAL A 406 5.71 -24.65 3.24
N MET A 407 5.50 -23.52 3.92
CA MET A 407 4.21 -22.91 4.14
C MET A 407 4.21 -21.52 3.54
N PHE A 408 3.09 -21.14 2.95
CA PHE A 408 2.80 -19.75 2.62
C PHE A 408 1.55 -19.31 3.38
N SER A 409 1.69 -18.26 4.18
CA SER A 409 0.58 -17.64 4.90
C SER A 409 -0.27 -16.79 3.96
N GLY A 410 -1.57 -17.03 3.93
CA GLY A 410 -2.49 -16.25 3.08
C GLY A 410 -2.78 -14.85 3.62
N SER A 411 -3.90 -14.27 3.17
CA SER A 411 -4.44 -13.01 3.68
C SER A 411 -4.68 -13.05 5.19
N ARG A 412 -4.69 -11.90 5.85
CA ARG A 412 -5.09 -11.82 7.27
C ARG A 412 -6.51 -12.34 7.46
N LEU A 413 -6.72 -13.14 8.48
CA LEU A 413 -8.02 -13.66 8.85
C LEU A 413 -8.60 -12.88 10.04
N ALA A 414 -9.64 -12.10 9.78
CA ALA A 414 -10.31 -11.30 10.80
C ALA A 414 -10.88 -12.16 11.95
N ALA A 415 -11.24 -13.42 11.71
CA ALA A 415 -11.73 -14.33 12.76
C ALA A 415 -10.65 -14.71 13.80
N LEU A 416 -9.39 -14.41 13.50
CA LEU A 416 -8.22 -14.70 14.35
C LEU A 416 -7.51 -13.43 14.83
N ASP A 417 -8.09 -12.25 14.57
CA ASP A 417 -7.50 -10.95 14.94
C ASP A 417 -6.04 -10.76 14.46
N GLN A 418 -5.70 -11.34 13.31
CA GLN A 418 -4.33 -11.26 12.77
C GLN A 418 -3.97 -9.83 12.37
N ILE A 419 -2.83 -9.36 12.89
CA ILE A 419 -2.27 -8.02 12.61
C ILE A 419 -0.81 -8.18 12.16
N ARG A 420 -0.40 -7.46 11.10
CA ARG A 420 0.93 -7.60 10.47
C ARG A 420 1.59 -6.24 10.26
N ASP A 421 1.60 -5.45 11.31
CA ASP A 421 2.27 -4.16 11.40
C ASP A 421 3.77 -4.36 11.72
N GLU A 422 4.61 -3.50 11.15
CA GLU A 422 6.07 -3.62 11.22
C GLU A 422 6.78 -2.32 11.65
N PRO A 423 7.97 -2.43 12.27
CA PRO A 423 8.90 -1.33 12.43
C PRO A 423 9.42 -0.82 11.07
N PRO A 424 9.94 0.42 11.00
CA PRO A 424 10.08 1.38 12.10
C PRO A 424 8.80 2.18 12.37
N MET A 425 7.77 2.05 11.53
CA MET A 425 6.54 2.86 11.65
C MET A 425 5.68 2.47 12.86
N ASN A 426 5.67 1.20 13.23
CA ASN A 426 4.80 0.66 14.27
C ASN A 426 5.52 -0.34 15.16
N ALA A 427 4.84 -0.77 16.21
CA ALA A 427 5.23 -1.95 16.98
C ALA A 427 5.28 -3.18 16.06
N ASP A 428 6.27 -4.05 16.31
CA ASP A 428 6.39 -5.28 15.56
C ASP A 428 5.35 -6.30 15.99
N THR A 429 4.47 -6.66 15.07
CA THR A 429 3.52 -7.77 15.22
C THR A 429 3.84 -8.92 14.27
N ARG A 430 4.76 -8.73 13.32
CA ARG A 430 5.19 -9.75 12.36
C ARG A 430 6.14 -10.79 12.96
N SER A 431 6.67 -10.52 14.15
CA SER A 431 7.45 -11.46 14.95
C SER A 431 6.62 -12.56 15.60
N ASP A 432 5.29 -12.37 15.71
CA ASP A 432 4.37 -13.40 16.16
C ASP A 432 3.88 -14.23 14.96
N ILE A 433 4.29 -15.49 14.92
CA ILE A 433 3.93 -16.40 13.81
C ILE A 433 2.41 -16.63 13.71
N SER A 434 1.64 -16.47 14.79
CA SER A 434 0.19 -16.64 14.77
C SER A 434 -0.53 -15.54 13.99
N ASN A 435 0.13 -14.40 13.78
CA ASN A 435 -0.35 -13.37 12.86
C ASN A 435 -0.25 -13.78 11.39
N TYR A 436 0.50 -14.84 11.07
CA TYR A 436 0.69 -15.35 9.71
C TYR A 436 0.07 -16.71 9.47
N LEU A 437 0.34 -17.71 10.31
CA LEU A 437 -0.08 -19.10 10.11
C LEU A 437 -1.23 -19.49 11.04
N GLU A 438 -2.02 -20.49 10.64
CA GLU A 438 -3.19 -20.93 11.41
C GLU A 438 -3.05 -22.31 12.06
N GLY A 439 -3.77 -22.50 13.18
CA GLY A 439 -3.91 -23.79 13.84
C GLY A 439 -2.56 -24.45 14.17
N ARG A 440 -2.37 -25.69 13.70
CA ARG A 440 -1.13 -26.44 13.94
C ARG A 440 0.07 -25.90 13.18
N ASN A 441 -0.12 -25.05 12.16
CA ASN A 441 1.00 -24.46 11.43
C ASN A 441 1.69 -23.40 12.29
N ALA A 442 0.94 -22.56 13.00
CA ALA A 442 1.47 -21.67 14.01
C ALA A 442 1.85 -22.40 15.31
N SER A 443 0.99 -23.25 15.85
CA SER A 443 1.20 -23.82 17.19
C SER A 443 2.36 -24.83 17.28
N ASN A 444 2.85 -25.33 16.14
CA ASN A 444 4.06 -26.16 16.10
C ASN A 444 5.35 -25.34 16.19
N HIS A 445 5.29 -24.01 16.09
CA HIS A 445 6.47 -23.16 16.22
C HIS A 445 6.72 -22.76 17.70
N PRO A 446 7.95 -22.89 18.22
CA PRO A 446 9.10 -23.53 17.57
C PRO A 446 8.98 -25.07 17.55
N ASN A 447 9.36 -25.68 16.42
CA ASN A 447 9.30 -27.12 16.18
C ASN A 447 10.47 -27.86 16.84
N VAL A 448 10.69 -27.67 18.15
CA VAL A 448 11.91 -28.09 18.88
C VAL A 448 12.23 -29.59 18.73
N ALA A 449 11.20 -30.44 18.66
CA ALA A 449 11.37 -31.89 18.52
C ALA A 449 11.60 -32.35 17.07
N GLY A 450 11.43 -31.46 16.08
CA GLY A 450 11.60 -31.75 14.66
C GLY A 450 10.67 -32.84 14.11
N ASN A 451 9.53 -33.07 14.76
CA ASN A 451 8.53 -34.06 14.38
C ASN A 451 7.08 -33.50 14.36
N GLY A 452 6.95 -32.18 14.22
CA GLY A 452 5.67 -31.48 14.22
C GLY A 452 4.66 -32.05 13.22
N ASN A 453 3.39 -32.05 13.63
CA ASN A 453 2.26 -32.48 12.80
C ASN A 453 1.47 -31.26 12.34
N TYR A 454 1.73 -30.81 11.13
CA TYR A 454 1.16 -29.64 10.50
C TYR A 454 -0.23 -29.93 9.94
N GLN A 455 -0.87 -28.88 9.45
CA GLN A 455 -2.25 -28.92 8.97
C GLN A 455 -2.34 -28.31 7.58
N SER A 456 -3.07 -29.01 6.71
CA SER A 456 -3.58 -28.48 5.46
C SER A 456 -5.09 -28.65 5.41
N GLY A 457 -5.76 -27.82 4.62
CA GLY A 457 -7.21 -27.83 4.52
C GLY A 457 -7.74 -26.82 3.51
N ALA A 458 -9.05 -26.89 3.27
CA ALA A 458 -9.73 -25.91 2.42
C ALA A 458 -9.74 -24.53 3.08
N VAL A 459 -9.57 -23.49 2.26
CA VAL A 459 -9.66 -22.09 2.70
C VAL A 459 -11.03 -21.82 3.33
N ASN A 460 -11.01 -21.20 4.51
CA ASN A 460 -12.19 -20.76 5.23
C ASN A 460 -11.86 -19.53 6.09
N SER A 461 -12.80 -19.10 6.93
CA SER A 461 -12.64 -17.90 7.76
C SER A 461 -11.50 -17.98 8.79
N SER A 462 -10.98 -19.16 9.08
CA SER A 462 -9.95 -19.42 10.10
C SER A 462 -8.78 -20.27 9.61
N PHE A 463 -8.64 -20.49 8.30
CA PHE A 463 -7.51 -21.21 7.71
C PHE A 463 -7.35 -20.84 6.24
N ASN A 464 -6.16 -20.41 5.82
CA ASN A 464 -5.83 -20.13 4.42
C ASN A 464 -4.37 -20.42 4.02
N ASP A 465 -3.59 -21.07 4.88
CA ASP A 465 -2.21 -21.50 4.58
C ASP A 465 -2.11 -22.45 3.36
N ILE A 466 -1.06 -22.28 2.56
CA ILE A 466 -0.68 -23.16 1.44
C ILE A 466 0.54 -24.00 1.82
N LEU A 467 0.49 -25.32 1.62
CA LEU A 467 1.57 -26.23 2.02
C LEU A 467 2.15 -27.02 0.83
N PHE A 468 3.48 -27.16 0.85
CA PHE A 468 4.20 -28.13 0.03
C PHE A 468 5.15 -28.91 0.92
N CYS A 469 5.15 -30.23 0.82
CA CYS A 469 6.08 -31.07 1.56
C CYS A 469 7.22 -31.57 0.69
N ILE A 470 8.36 -31.76 1.35
CA ILE A 470 9.56 -32.38 0.81
C ILE A 470 9.71 -33.72 1.51
N ASP A 471 9.70 -34.82 0.74
CA ASP A 471 9.90 -36.16 1.29
C ASP A 471 11.39 -36.48 1.52
N ALA A 472 11.67 -37.66 2.09
CA ALA A 472 13.04 -38.11 2.37
C ALA A 472 13.94 -38.26 1.11
N THR A 473 13.34 -38.34 -0.08
CA THR A 473 14.06 -38.39 -1.38
C THR A 473 14.26 -37.00 -1.99
N LEU A 474 13.84 -35.94 -1.28
CA LEU A 474 13.82 -34.57 -1.77
C LEU A 474 12.91 -34.37 -3.00
N SER A 475 11.81 -35.13 -3.03
CA SER A 475 10.70 -34.91 -3.96
C SER A 475 9.67 -33.98 -3.33
N VAL A 476 9.08 -33.09 -4.13
CA VAL A 476 8.15 -32.06 -3.66
C VAL A 476 6.73 -32.36 -4.13
N THR A 477 5.79 -32.37 -3.19
CA THR A 477 4.35 -32.55 -3.47
C THR A 477 3.53 -31.51 -2.71
N SER A 478 2.36 -31.15 -3.24
CA SER A 478 1.37 -30.42 -2.46
C SER A 478 0.92 -31.29 -1.28
N CYS A 479 0.76 -30.64 -0.14
CA CYS A 479 0.16 -31.17 1.06
C CYS A 479 -0.95 -30.21 1.50
#